data_AF-A0A5B7UYN3-F1
#
_entry.id   AF-A0A5B7UYN3-F1
#
_cell.length_a   1.000
_cell.length_b   1.000
_cell.length_c   1.000
_cell.angle_alpha   90.00
_cell.angle_beta   90.00
_cell.angle_gamma   90.00
#
_symmetry.space_group_name_H-M   'P 1'
#
loop_
_entity.id
_entity.type
_entity.pdbx_description
1 polymer ?
#
loop_
_entity_poly.entity_id
_entity_poly.type
_entity_poly.pdbx_seq_one_letter_code
_entity_poly.pdbx_strand_id
1 'polypeptide(L)'
;MHAMITRRSWAVAGLTAAATLLLVPGPAHADRSPGSGSQGNADSGGGREGQDIVSVIRFSGATRGGGDSGGGGALKPVGDWSPPACWYEPRTAEQFRDQVERNYESTVNFPGQHSYAKAAVAQFRSKYKDGEYKNYNLKEKDEGNWWVAVRDPDRWLEDAAQKCDKEPFWVENGDPPPVANALTPELLAELAYNRLRLPDTKVSLAPEDTTKVNLPTWAWLDEAEFKPVSVTASVDVPGLDLRATTTARPDALRLAPGTPDARTHPASGECAPHGDGSIGTPYRKGRSDETPPCGLTYLRSSGKGTFKLQATITWKVSWTGTGNAGPNGLPSGSFGSDQPVAVEEVQSVNR
;
A
#
# COMPACT_ATOMS: atom_id res chain seq x y z
N MET A 1 -57.77 -59.17 10.32
CA MET A 1 -57.59 -60.55 10.80
C MET A 1 -56.09 -60.86 10.83
N HIS A 2 -55.63 -61.30 11.99
CA HIS A 2 -54.44 -62.14 12.23
C HIS A 2 -53.05 -61.52 12.05
N ALA A 3 -52.45 -61.29 13.22
CA ALA A 3 -51.02 -61.28 13.45
C ALA A 3 -50.37 -62.62 13.08
N MET A 4 -49.11 -62.59 12.64
CA MET A 4 -48.17 -63.69 12.87
C MET A 4 -46.77 -63.15 13.17
N ILE A 5 -46.30 -63.52 14.35
CA ILE A 5 -44.93 -63.50 14.84
C ILE A 5 -44.23 -64.76 14.31
N THR A 6 -42.94 -64.66 13.96
CA THR A 6 -41.84 -65.66 14.13
C THR A 6 -40.67 -65.22 13.23
N ARG A 7 -39.38 -65.41 13.50
CA ARG A 7 -38.59 -66.11 14.53
C ARG A 7 -37.17 -65.51 14.50
N ARG A 8 -36.48 -65.50 15.65
CA ARG A 8 -35.05 -65.21 15.80
C ARG A 8 -34.20 -66.32 15.18
N SER A 9 -33.10 -65.93 14.52
CA SER A 9 -31.90 -66.75 14.37
C SER A 9 -30.67 -65.85 14.45
N TRP A 10 -29.81 -66.11 15.43
CA TRP A 10 -28.54 -65.44 15.63
C TRP A 10 -27.50 -66.05 14.68
N ALA A 11 -26.71 -65.21 14.01
CA ALA A 11 -25.42 -65.58 13.47
C ALA A 11 -24.45 -64.43 13.73
N VAL A 12 -23.62 -64.60 14.75
CA VAL A 12 -22.43 -63.81 15.00
C VAL A 12 -21.38 -64.28 14.01
N ALA A 13 -20.98 -63.40 13.09
CA ALA A 13 -19.77 -63.54 12.31
C ALA A 13 -19.03 -62.20 12.39
N GLY A 14 -18.03 -62.14 13.26
CA GLY A 14 -17.02 -61.09 13.20
C GLY A 14 -16.06 -61.39 12.06
N LEU A 15 -15.56 -60.34 11.40
CA LEU A 15 -14.14 -60.08 11.23
C LEU A 15 -13.92 -58.85 10.32
N THR A 16 -12.90 -58.08 10.68
CA THR A 16 -12.17 -57.08 9.89
C THR A 16 -12.89 -55.79 9.48
N ALA A 17 -12.92 -54.82 10.40
CA ALA A 17 -12.94 -53.40 10.03
C ALA A 17 -11.50 -52.99 9.68
N ALA A 18 -11.20 -52.89 8.38
CA ALA A 18 -10.01 -52.21 7.89
C ALA A 18 -10.20 -50.70 8.16
N ALA A 19 -9.45 -50.17 9.12
CA ALA A 19 -9.37 -48.74 9.35
C ALA A 19 -8.59 -48.07 8.20
N THR A 20 -9.31 -47.63 7.17
CA THR A 20 -8.79 -46.66 6.20
C THR A 20 -8.51 -45.35 6.94
N LEU A 21 -7.23 -45.09 7.25
CA LEU A 21 -6.74 -43.76 7.57
C LEU A 21 -6.96 -42.87 6.34
N LEU A 22 -8.00 -42.04 6.38
CA LEU A 22 -8.14 -40.89 5.51
C LEU A 22 -7.05 -39.88 5.89
N LEU A 23 -5.96 -39.88 5.13
CA LEU A 23 -4.98 -38.80 5.12
C LEU A 23 -5.65 -37.56 4.53
N VAL A 24 -6.20 -36.71 5.41
CA VAL A 24 -6.58 -35.34 5.05
C VAL A 24 -5.28 -34.57 4.86
N PRO A 25 -5.02 -33.94 3.69
CA PRO A 25 -3.90 -33.01 3.57
C PRO A 25 -4.22 -31.81 4.47
N GLY A 26 -3.49 -31.71 5.58
CA GLY A 26 -3.53 -30.51 6.42
C GLY A 26 -3.02 -29.31 5.60
N PRO A 27 -3.62 -28.11 5.76
CA PRO A 27 -3.01 -26.91 5.22
C PRO A 27 -1.62 -26.78 5.83
N ALA A 28 -0.59 -26.80 4.99
CA ALA A 28 0.77 -26.48 5.39
C ALA A 28 0.81 -24.97 5.70
N HIS A 29 0.46 -24.62 6.93
CA HIS A 29 0.73 -23.30 7.49
C HIS A 29 2.22 -23.25 7.84
N ALA A 30 3.00 -22.49 7.07
CA ALA A 30 4.33 -22.09 7.47
C ALA A 30 4.20 -20.98 8.53
N ASP A 31 3.90 -21.37 9.78
CA ASP A 31 3.97 -20.49 10.93
C ASP A 31 5.44 -20.22 11.27
N ARG A 32 5.90 -18.98 11.04
CA ARG A 32 7.02 -18.42 11.79
C ARG A 32 6.46 -17.34 12.70
N SER A 33 6.41 -17.69 13.99
CA SER A 33 6.05 -16.80 15.09
C SER A 33 6.90 -15.52 15.05
N PRO A 34 6.31 -14.31 15.15
CA PRO A 34 7.06 -13.06 15.13
C PRO A 34 7.59 -12.73 16.52
N GLY A 35 8.91 -12.57 16.62
CA GLY A 35 9.52 -11.85 17.74
C GLY A 35 9.11 -10.38 17.70
N SER A 36 8.79 -9.82 18.86
CA SER A 36 8.45 -8.41 19.04
C SER A 36 9.61 -7.48 18.67
N GLY A 37 9.31 -6.40 17.93
CA GLY A 37 10.09 -5.17 17.97
C GLY A 37 10.62 -4.67 16.62
N SER A 38 10.42 -3.37 16.40
CA SER A 38 10.94 -2.50 15.33
C SER A 38 10.12 -2.42 14.04
N GLN A 39 9.56 -1.23 13.77
CA GLN A 39 9.16 -0.79 12.44
C GLN A 39 10.42 -0.75 11.57
N GLY A 40 10.72 -1.86 10.89
CA GLY A 40 11.90 -1.98 10.04
C GLY A 40 11.71 -1.20 8.74
N ASN A 41 12.72 -0.42 8.36
CA ASN A 41 12.90 0.00 6.96
C ASN A 41 12.82 -1.24 6.08
N ALA A 42 11.84 -1.28 5.18
CA ALA A 42 11.75 -2.33 4.19
C ALA A 42 12.46 -1.86 2.93
N ASP A 43 13.32 -2.73 2.40
CA ASP A 43 13.74 -2.64 1.01
C ASP A 43 12.75 -3.46 0.19
N SER A 44 12.00 -2.80 -0.69
CA SER A 44 11.09 -3.45 -1.62
C SER A 44 11.39 -2.94 -3.02
N GLY A 45 12.10 -3.70 -3.85
CA GLY A 45 12.20 -3.38 -5.28
C GLY A 45 13.35 -4.06 -6.00
N GLY A 46 13.28 -4.04 -7.33
CA GLY A 46 13.72 -5.16 -8.15
C GLY A 46 12.65 -6.25 -8.15
N GLY A 47 11.48 -5.97 -8.73
CA GLY A 47 10.41 -6.97 -8.80
C GLY A 47 10.85 -8.10 -9.71
N ARG A 48 10.92 -9.33 -9.18
CA ARG A 48 11.12 -10.52 -10.01
C ARG A 48 9.95 -11.47 -9.82
N GLU A 49 9.36 -11.90 -10.92
CA GLU A 49 8.42 -13.02 -10.93
C GLU A 49 9.18 -14.21 -11.52
N GLY A 50 9.59 -15.13 -10.63
CA GLY A 50 10.57 -16.15 -11.00
C GLY A 50 11.90 -15.54 -11.45
N GLN A 51 12.25 -15.72 -12.72
CA GLN A 51 13.49 -15.18 -13.29
C GLN A 51 13.32 -13.84 -14.02
N ASP A 52 12.08 -13.41 -14.26
CA ASP A 52 11.77 -12.19 -15.00
C ASP A 52 11.93 -10.94 -14.17
N ILE A 53 12.26 -9.82 -14.82
CA ILE A 53 12.38 -8.51 -14.17
C ILE A 53 11.09 -7.74 -14.44
N VAL A 54 10.24 -7.68 -13.41
CA VAL A 54 8.97 -6.93 -13.38
C VAL A 54 9.23 -5.43 -13.23
N SER A 55 10.21 -5.04 -12.41
CA SER A 55 10.67 -3.65 -12.33
C SER A 55 12.13 -3.51 -11.93
N VAL A 56 12.86 -2.56 -12.52
CA VAL A 56 14.23 -2.17 -12.08
C VAL A 56 14.23 -1.14 -10.96
N ILE A 57 13.09 -0.53 -10.65
CA ILE A 57 12.97 0.45 -9.57
C ILE A 57 13.12 -0.26 -8.22
N ARG A 58 13.99 0.29 -7.38
CA ARG A 58 14.16 -0.11 -5.99
C ARG A 58 13.48 0.92 -5.09
N PHE A 59 12.64 0.46 -4.17
CA PHE A 59 12.10 1.31 -3.12
C PHE A 59 12.72 0.95 -1.77
N SER A 60 13.02 1.96 -0.96
CA SER A 60 13.48 1.79 0.41
C SER A 60 12.80 2.79 1.35
N GLY A 61 12.76 2.47 2.64
CA GLY A 61 12.18 3.33 3.68
C GLY A 61 10.87 2.77 4.25
N ALA A 62 9.91 3.66 4.54
CA ALA A 62 8.59 3.31 5.05
C ALA A 62 7.65 2.78 3.95
N THR A 63 8.12 1.76 3.22
CA THR A 63 7.40 1.10 2.13
C THR A 63 6.59 -0.09 2.65
N ARG A 64 5.53 -0.47 1.92
CA ARG A 64 4.74 -1.66 2.19
C ARG A 64 5.62 -2.92 2.05
N GLY A 65 5.98 -3.55 3.17
CA GLY A 65 6.65 -4.85 3.18
C GLY A 65 5.68 -6.01 2.89
N GLY A 66 6.17 -7.05 2.19
CA GLY A 66 5.44 -8.31 2.01
C GLY A 66 5.44 -9.12 3.30
N GLY A 67 4.44 -8.90 4.16
CA GLY A 67 4.28 -9.60 5.44
C GLY A 67 3.87 -8.70 6.60
N ASP A 68 3.13 -7.62 6.33
CA ASP A 68 2.86 -6.61 7.36
C ASP A 68 1.55 -6.89 8.11
N SER A 69 1.69 -7.27 9.37
CA SER A 69 0.63 -7.39 10.37
C SER A 69 0.42 -6.10 11.19
N GLY A 70 1.03 -4.97 10.79
CA GLY A 70 0.84 -3.67 11.43
C GLY A 70 -0.41 -2.93 10.92
N GLY A 71 -1.16 -2.32 11.84
CA GLY A 71 -2.43 -1.60 11.58
C GLY A 71 -2.37 -0.34 10.71
N GLY A 72 -1.21 0.00 10.16
CA GLY A 72 -1.01 1.17 9.28
C GLY A 72 -1.51 0.95 7.85
N GLY A 73 -1.79 2.03 7.13
CA GLY A 73 -2.41 1.97 5.79
C GLY A 73 -1.72 2.81 4.71
N ALA A 74 -2.28 2.72 3.51
CA ALA A 74 -1.81 3.42 2.32
C ALA A 74 -2.19 4.91 2.38
N LEU A 75 -1.26 5.78 1.98
CA LEU A 75 -1.58 7.18 1.74
C LEU A 75 -2.53 7.31 0.53
N LYS A 76 -3.66 8.01 0.71
CA LYS A 76 -4.60 8.29 -0.38
C LYS A 76 -4.49 9.76 -0.80
N PRO A 77 -4.32 10.08 -2.09
CA PRO A 77 -4.33 11.46 -2.55
C PRO A 77 -5.58 12.24 -2.16
N VAL A 78 -5.39 13.50 -1.83
CA VAL A 78 -6.46 14.48 -1.70
C VAL A 78 -6.61 15.22 -3.03
N GLY A 79 -7.83 15.29 -3.55
CA GLY A 79 -8.16 15.93 -4.83
C GLY A 79 -8.13 14.97 -6.03
N ASP A 80 -8.16 15.54 -7.23
CA ASP A 80 -8.31 14.82 -8.50
C ASP A 80 -6.96 14.39 -9.12
N TRP A 81 -6.03 13.94 -8.29
CA TRP A 81 -4.75 13.39 -8.74
C TRP A 81 -4.61 11.94 -8.30
N SER A 82 -3.97 11.13 -9.13
CA SER A 82 -3.61 9.75 -8.81
C SER A 82 -2.18 9.51 -9.26
N PRO A 83 -1.40 8.71 -8.51
CA PRO A 83 -0.08 8.31 -8.96
C PRO A 83 -0.12 7.66 -10.35
N PRO A 84 0.98 7.68 -11.11
CA PRO A 84 1.09 6.96 -12.37
C PRO A 84 0.73 5.48 -12.22
N ALA A 85 -0.11 4.97 -13.11
CA ALA A 85 -0.46 3.55 -13.20
C ALA A 85 0.45 2.78 -14.17
N CYS A 86 1.30 3.48 -14.92
CA CYS A 86 2.29 2.90 -15.81
C CYS A 86 3.45 3.87 -16.04
N TRP A 87 4.59 3.33 -16.44
CA TRP A 87 5.79 4.08 -16.78
C TRP A 87 6.67 3.31 -17.77
N TYR A 88 7.67 3.97 -18.34
CA TYR A 88 8.73 3.32 -19.10
C TYR A 88 10.01 3.32 -18.28
N GLU A 89 10.64 2.16 -18.14
CA GLU A 89 11.90 2.00 -17.42
C GLU A 89 12.95 1.28 -18.27
N PRO A 90 14.24 1.53 -18.03
CA PRO A 90 15.31 0.94 -18.81
C PRO A 90 15.55 -0.54 -18.47
N ARG A 91 16.12 -1.24 -19.44
CA ARG A 91 16.66 -2.60 -19.41
C ARG A 91 17.98 -2.58 -20.15
N THR A 92 19.00 -3.22 -19.61
CA THR A 92 20.23 -3.45 -20.39
C THR A 92 19.91 -4.34 -21.59
N ALA A 93 20.75 -4.30 -22.64
CA ALA A 93 20.60 -5.18 -23.81
C ALA A 93 20.50 -6.67 -23.42
N GLU A 94 21.29 -7.12 -22.44
CA GLU A 94 21.21 -8.47 -21.90
C GLU A 94 19.88 -8.75 -21.18
N GLN A 95 19.42 -7.84 -20.31
CA GLN A 95 18.16 -8.01 -19.59
C GLN A 95 16.98 -8.11 -20.56
N PHE A 96 16.97 -7.25 -21.59
CA PHE A 96 15.93 -7.26 -22.62
C PHE A 96 15.97 -8.53 -23.46
N ARG A 97 17.14 -8.94 -23.97
CA ARG A 97 17.33 -10.22 -24.66
C ARG A 97 16.75 -11.37 -23.83
N ASP A 98 17.18 -11.45 -22.58
CA ASP A 98 16.82 -12.57 -21.71
C ASP A 98 15.30 -12.60 -21.44
N GLN A 99 14.66 -11.44 -21.29
CA GLN A 99 13.21 -11.32 -21.17
C GLN A 99 12.50 -11.79 -22.45
N VAL A 100 12.95 -11.35 -23.62
CA VAL A 100 12.33 -11.72 -24.91
C VAL A 100 12.47 -13.22 -25.18
N GLU A 101 13.67 -13.78 -25.01
CA GLU A 101 13.93 -15.20 -25.24
C GLU A 101 13.14 -16.07 -24.23
N ARG A 102 13.07 -15.68 -22.95
CA ARG A 102 12.26 -16.41 -21.97
C ARG A 102 10.77 -16.37 -22.30
N ASN A 103 10.22 -15.20 -22.64
CA ASN A 103 8.81 -15.07 -23.01
C ASN A 103 8.47 -15.90 -24.27
N TYR A 104 9.39 -15.94 -25.24
CA TYR A 104 9.26 -16.79 -26.41
C TYR A 104 9.22 -18.27 -26.01
N GLU A 105 10.25 -18.76 -25.29
CA GLU A 105 10.37 -20.16 -24.89
C GLU A 105 9.20 -20.62 -24.00
N SER A 106 8.78 -19.80 -23.04
CA SER A 106 7.65 -20.14 -22.17
C SER A 106 6.35 -20.26 -22.96
N THR A 107 6.08 -19.32 -23.87
CA THR A 107 4.84 -19.30 -24.66
C THR A 107 4.80 -20.43 -25.68
N VAL A 108 5.88 -20.68 -26.43
CA VAL A 108 5.85 -21.70 -27.50
C VAL A 108 5.76 -23.13 -26.93
N ASN A 109 6.29 -23.34 -25.74
CA ASN A 109 6.30 -24.63 -25.05
C ASN A 109 5.13 -24.81 -24.06
N PHE A 110 4.29 -23.79 -23.83
CA PHE A 110 3.15 -23.91 -22.92
C PHE A 110 2.10 -24.92 -23.47
N PRO A 111 1.72 -25.95 -22.68
CA PRO A 111 0.75 -26.95 -23.10
C PRO A 111 -0.60 -26.34 -23.49
N GLY A 112 -1.10 -26.68 -24.68
CA GLY A 112 -2.38 -26.16 -25.16
C GLY A 112 -2.35 -24.73 -25.70
N GLN A 113 -1.19 -24.09 -25.79
CA GLN A 113 -1.08 -22.73 -26.31
C GLN A 113 -1.53 -22.64 -27.78
N HIS A 114 -2.44 -21.71 -28.07
CA HIS A 114 -2.94 -21.46 -29.41
C HIS A 114 -1.86 -20.91 -30.36
N SER A 115 -1.98 -21.25 -31.66
CA SER A 115 -1.01 -20.88 -32.70
C SER A 115 -0.81 -19.37 -32.87
N TYR A 116 -1.86 -18.57 -32.69
CA TYR A 116 -1.76 -17.10 -32.81
C TYR A 116 -0.80 -16.52 -31.77
N ALA A 117 -0.80 -17.04 -30.54
CA ALA A 117 0.09 -16.55 -29.48
C ALA A 117 1.55 -16.94 -29.77
N LYS A 118 1.78 -18.17 -30.25
CA LYS A 118 3.11 -18.62 -30.68
C LYS A 118 3.65 -17.76 -31.83
N ALA A 119 2.80 -17.46 -32.80
CA ALA A 119 3.14 -16.58 -33.92
C ALA A 119 3.47 -15.16 -33.45
N ALA A 120 2.69 -14.60 -32.52
CA ALA A 120 2.91 -13.26 -31.98
C ALA A 120 4.27 -13.14 -31.26
N VAL A 121 4.61 -14.07 -30.35
CA VAL A 121 5.91 -14.03 -29.67
C VAL A 121 7.08 -14.31 -30.62
N ALA A 122 6.87 -15.11 -31.68
CA ALA A 122 7.89 -15.35 -32.70
C ALA A 122 8.17 -14.09 -33.53
N GLN A 123 7.13 -13.36 -33.94
CA GLN A 123 7.24 -12.09 -34.65
C GLN A 123 7.93 -11.03 -33.78
N PHE A 124 7.49 -10.89 -32.53
CA PHE A 124 8.10 -9.98 -31.57
C PHE A 124 9.59 -10.29 -31.38
N ARG A 125 9.94 -11.54 -31.14
CA ARG A 125 11.33 -11.99 -31.05
C ARG A 125 12.13 -11.67 -32.31
N SER A 126 11.58 -11.99 -33.49
CA SER A 126 12.27 -11.75 -34.77
C SER A 126 12.56 -10.27 -34.99
N LYS A 127 11.64 -9.36 -34.63
CA LYS A 127 11.85 -7.91 -34.72
C LYS A 127 13.13 -7.45 -34.01
N TYR A 128 13.35 -7.91 -32.77
CA TYR A 128 14.49 -7.48 -31.96
C TYR A 128 15.76 -8.33 -32.16
N LYS A 129 15.60 -9.60 -32.54
CA LYS A 129 16.72 -10.51 -32.74
C LYS A 129 17.30 -10.47 -34.15
N ASP A 130 16.44 -10.49 -35.17
CA ASP A 130 16.85 -10.71 -36.56
C ASP A 130 16.54 -9.49 -37.45
N GLY A 131 15.66 -8.60 -36.99
CA GLY A 131 15.21 -7.40 -37.70
C GLY A 131 16.14 -6.20 -37.52
N GLU A 132 15.52 -5.02 -37.33
CA GLU A 132 16.19 -3.71 -37.26
C GLU A 132 17.33 -3.67 -36.23
N TYR A 133 17.07 -4.20 -35.03
CA TYR A 133 17.95 -4.09 -33.86
C TYR A 133 18.97 -5.22 -33.71
N LYS A 134 19.05 -6.13 -34.69
CA LYS A 134 20.06 -7.21 -34.81
C LYS A 134 20.69 -7.68 -33.50
N ASN A 135 20.13 -8.74 -32.93
CA ASN A 135 20.55 -9.37 -31.69
C ASN A 135 20.43 -8.40 -30.49
N TYR A 136 19.26 -7.76 -30.37
CA TYR A 136 18.85 -6.95 -29.21
C TYR A 136 19.78 -5.77 -28.91
N ASN A 137 20.45 -5.21 -29.91
CA ASN A 137 21.50 -4.19 -29.74
C ASN A 137 22.65 -4.61 -28.80
N LEU A 138 22.94 -5.90 -28.64
CA LEU A 138 24.04 -6.36 -27.75
C LEU A 138 25.43 -5.83 -28.13
N LYS A 139 25.63 -5.41 -29.39
CA LYS A 139 26.88 -4.77 -29.83
C LYS A 139 27.02 -3.32 -29.37
N GLU A 140 25.90 -2.66 -29.10
CA GLU A 140 25.77 -1.26 -28.69
C GLU A 140 25.41 -1.16 -27.19
N LYS A 141 25.55 -2.25 -26.44
CA LYS A 141 25.07 -2.37 -25.05
C LYS A 141 25.63 -1.34 -24.07
N ASP A 142 26.79 -0.76 -24.38
CA ASP A 142 27.45 0.26 -23.57
C ASP A 142 27.08 1.69 -24.03
N GLU A 143 26.33 1.80 -25.13
CA GLU A 143 25.91 3.04 -25.77
C GLU A 143 24.46 3.44 -25.42
N GLY A 144 23.67 2.55 -24.83
CA GLY A 144 22.26 2.84 -24.50
C GLY A 144 21.55 1.75 -23.72
N ASN A 145 20.23 1.92 -23.58
CA ASN A 145 19.34 0.96 -22.92
C ASN A 145 18.04 0.77 -23.70
N TRP A 146 17.43 -0.40 -23.50
CA TRP A 146 16.05 -0.66 -23.93
C TRP A 146 15.06 -0.06 -22.95
N TRP A 147 14.07 0.67 -23.42
CA TRP A 147 12.99 1.19 -22.59
C TRP A 147 11.74 0.35 -22.79
N VAL A 148 11.19 -0.17 -21.69
CA VAL A 148 10.04 -1.07 -21.70
C VAL A 148 8.91 -0.49 -20.86
N ALA A 149 7.67 -0.70 -21.31
CA ALA A 149 6.49 -0.34 -20.53
C ALA A 149 6.35 -1.25 -19.31
N VAL A 150 6.14 -0.65 -18.15
CA VAL A 150 5.75 -1.31 -16.91
C VAL A 150 4.43 -0.73 -16.42
N ARG A 151 3.59 -1.61 -15.90
CA ARG A 151 2.24 -1.28 -15.41
C ARG A 151 2.18 -1.63 -13.94
N ASP A 152 1.48 -0.81 -13.18
CA ASP A 152 1.17 -1.12 -11.78
C ASP A 152 0.27 -2.37 -11.74
N PRO A 153 0.73 -3.49 -11.16
CA PRO A 153 -0.02 -4.74 -11.15
C PRO A 153 -1.32 -4.64 -10.35
N ASP A 154 -1.41 -3.73 -9.38
CA ASP A 154 -2.63 -3.53 -8.59
C ASP A 154 -3.69 -2.73 -9.38
N ARG A 155 -3.27 -2.08 -10.47
CA ARG A 155 -4.09 -1.15 -11.27
C ARG A 155 -4.15 -1.53 -12.75
N TRP A 156 -3.76 -2.76 -13.09
CA TRP A 156 -3.59 -3.20 -14.47
C TRP A 156 -4.88 -3.13 -15.31
N LEU A 157 -6.06 -3.13 -14.67
CA LEU A 157 -7.36 -2.98 -15.33
C LEU A 157 -7.79 -1.52 -15.57
N GLU A 158 -7.07 -0.55 -15.02
CA GLU A 158 -7.41 0.86 -15.22
C GLU A 158 -6.91 1.37 -16.58
N ASP A 159 -7.69 2.26 -17.21
CA ASP A 159 -7.31 2.94 -18.47
C ASP A 159 -5.94 3.64 -18.33
N ALA A 160 -5.64 4.19 -17.16
CA ALA A 160 -4.36 4.83 -16.87
C ALA A 160 -3.17 3.87 -17.03
N ALA A 161 -3.33 2.59 -16.68
CA ALA A 161 -2.27 1.58 -16.82
C ALA A 161 -2.05 1.18 -18.29
N GLN A 162 -3.06 1.35 -19.14
CA GLN A 162 -2.97 1.03 -20.56
C GLN A 162 -2.29 2.11 -21.40
N LYS A 163 -2.05 3.31 -20.84
CA LYS A 163 -1.42 4.44 -21.56
C LYS A 163 0.04 4.19 -21.95
N CYS A 164 0.73 3.26 -21.29
CA CYS A 164 2.07 2.83 -21.67
C CYS A 164 1.94 1.62 -22.60
N ASP A 165 1.77 1.92 -23.89
CA ASP A 165 1.43 0.98 -24.96
C ASP A 165 2.51 0.86 -26.04
N LYS A 166 3.60 1.64 -25.95
CA LYS A 166 4.71 1.57 -26.90
C LYS A 166 5.44 0.25 -26.74
N GLU A 167 5.73 -0.39 -27.87
CA GLU A 167 6.66 -1.51 -27.91
C GLU A 167 8.06 -1.06 -27.45
N PRO A 168 8.90 -1.99 -26.94
CA PRO A 168 10.26 -1.66 -26.53
C PRO A 168 11.06 -0.92 -27.60
N PHE A 169 11.81 0.09 -27.17
CA PHE A 169 12.62 0.92 -28.05
C PHE A 169 13.98 1.20 -27.43
N TRP A 170 14.98 1.44 -28.27
CA TRP A 170 16.35 1.73 -27.86
C TRP A 170 16.54 3.24 -27.66
N VAL A 171 17.28 3.62 -26.63
CA VAL A 171 17.68 5.02 -26.37
C VAL A 171 19.15 5.05 -26.00
N GLU A 172 19.92 5.92 -26.65
CA GLU A 172 21.33 6.14 -26.37
C GLU A 172 21.54 6.82 -25.01
N ASN A 173 22.69 6.58 -24.39
CA ASN A 173 23.05 7.15 -23.10
C ASN A 173 23.16 8.68 -23.20
N GLY A 174 22.41 9.38 -22.34
CA GLY A 174 22.35 10.84 -22.33
C GLY A 174 21.18 11.43 -23.11
N ASP A 175 20.54 10.65 -23.99
CA ASP A 175 19.35 11.09 -24.72
C ASP A 175 18.07 10.88 -23.90
N PRO A 176 17.11 11.83 -23.96
CA PRO A 176 15.82 11.65 -23.31
C PRO A 176 14.95 10.64 -24.08
N PRO A 177 14.28 9.69 -23.41
CA PRO A 177 13.36 8.78 -24.08
C PRO A 177 12.20 9.52 -24.74
N PRO A 178 11.85 9.23 -26.01
CA PRO A 178 10.83 9.96 -26.77
C PRO A 178 9.39 9.52 -26.41
N VAL A 179 9.09 9.35 -25.13
CA VAL A 179 7.77 8.93 -24.63
C VAL A 179 7.37 9.73 -23.38
N ALA A 180 6.07 9.95 -23.22
CA ALA A 180 5.54 10.38 -21.93
C ALA A 180 5.72 9.26 -20.88
N ASN A 181 5.80 9.62 -19.61
CA ASN A 181 5.99 8.69 -18.47
C ASN A 181 7.29 7.86 -18.53
N ALA A 182 8.32 8.33 -19.21
CA ALA A 182 9.67 7.82 -18.98
C ALA A 182 10.15 8.19 -17.57
N LEU A 183 10.99 7.35 -16.97
CA LEU A 183 11.59 7.64 -15.67
C LEU A 183 12.27 9.01 -15.62
N THR A 184 11.78 9.83 -14.70
CA THR A 184 12.37 11.09 -14.25
C THR A 184 12.44 11.07 -12.71
N PRO A 185 13.23 11.96 -12.07
CA PRO A 185 13.19 12.13 -10.62
C PRO A 185 11.77 12.40 -10.10
N GLU A 186 10.98 13.22 -10.81
CA GLU A 186 9.60 13.51 -10.43
C GLU A 186 8.71 12.26 -10.51
N LEU A 187 8.79 11.50 -11.60
CA LEU A 187 8.03 10.26 -11.73
C LEU A 187 8.42 9.24 -10.65
N LEU A 188 9.71 9.13 -10.31
CA LEU A 188 10.15 8.30 -9.18
C LEU A 188 9.56 8.78 -7.85
N ALA A 189 9.41 10.09 -7.65
CA ALA A 189 8.78 10.65 -6.46
C ALA A 189 7.28 10.30 -6.38
N GLU A 190 6.57 10.36 -7.51
CA GLU A 190 5.16 9.95 -7.62
C GLU A 190 4.98 8.44 -7.39
N LEU A 191 5.91 7.62 -7.88
CA LEU A 191 5.89 6.18 -7.59
C LEU A 191 6.19 5.89 -6.12
N ALA A 192 7.14 6.62 -5.52
CA ALA A 192 7.42 6.53 -4.08
C ALA A 192 6.22 6.98 -3.25
N TYR A 193 5.45 7.98 -3.69
CA TYR A 193 4.19 8.39 -3.07
C TYR A 193 3.22 7.21 -2.94
N ASN A 194 3.03 6.46 -4.02
CA ASN A 194 2.11 5.30 -4.05
C ASN A 194 2.57 4.16 -3.12
N ARG A 195 3.84 4.14 -2.73
CA ARG A 195 4.44 3.14 -1.84
C ARG A 195 4.49 3.56 -0.38
N LEU A 196 4.19 4.83 -0.06
CA LEU A 196 4.19 5.32 1.32
C LEU A 196 3.19 4.53 2.17
N ARG A 197 3.70 4.00 3.28
CA ARG A 197 2.89 3.43 4.35
C ARG A 197 2.92 4.34 5.57
N LEU A 198 1.73 4.65 6.07
CA LEU A 198 1.53 5.49 7.25
C LEU A 198 1.28 4.62 8.48
N PRO A 199 1.59 5.10 9.70
CA PRO A 199 1.16 4.47 10.94
C PRO A 199 -0.38 4.42 11.03
N ASP A 200 -0.91 3.58 11.91
CA ASP A 200 -2.34 3.60 12.22
C ASP A 200 -2.72 4.96 12.82
N THR A 201 -3.95 5.42 12.57
CA THR A 201 -4.42 6.73 13.01
C THR A 201 -5.20 6.63 14.33
N LYS A 202 -4.55 6.12 15.38
CA LYS A 202 -5.13 6.17 16.74
C LYS A 202 -4.78 7.51 17.39
N VAL A 203 -5.78 8.34 17.63
CA VAL A 203 -5.58 9.63 18.31
C VAL A 203 -5.55 9.42 19.82
N SER A 204 -4.70 10.16 20.51
CA SER A 204 -4.73 10.21 21.97
C SER A 204 -5.95 11.03 22.41
N LEU A 205 -6.75 10.48 23.34
CA LEU A 205 -7.91 11.14 23.89
C LEU A 205 -7.77 11.35 25.41
N ALA A 206 -8.35 12.43 25.92
CA ALA A 206 -8.57 12.60 27.36
C ALA A 206 -9.99 13.12 27.62
N PRO A 207 -10.86 12.33 28.28
CA PRO A 207 -10.65 10.94 28.74
C PRO A 207 -10.35 9.94 27.60
N GLU A 208 -9.58 8.87 27.88
CA GLU A 208 -9.08 7.93 26.86
C GLU A 208 -10.17 7.01 26.30
N ASP A 209 -10.94 6.35 27.17
CA ASP A 209 -11.92 5.32 26.76
C ASP A 209 -13.37 5.81 26.82
N THR A 210 -13.77 6.29 28.01
CA THR A 210 -15.14 6.71 28.30
C THR A 210 -15.16 8.19 28.61
N THR A 211 -15.94 8.93 27.82
CA THR A 211 -16.26 10.33 28.10
C THR A 211 -17.70 10.47 28.57
N LYS A 212 -18.08 11.69 28.94
CA LYS A 212 -19.40 12.00 29.47
C LYS A 212 -20.11 13.01 28.59
N VAL A 213 -21.45 12.95 28.59
CA VAL A 213 -22.27 13.98 27.96
C VAL A 213 -21.88 15.35 28.51
N ASN A 214 -21.69 16.32 27.61
CA ASN A 214 -21.24 17.69 27.89
C ASN A 214 -19.82 17.82 28.47
N LEU A 215 -19.02 16.76 28.50
CA LEU A 215 -17.61 16.84 28.90
C LEU A 215 -16.71 17.08 27.67
N PRO A 216 -15.89 18.14 27.65
CA PRO A 216 -14.87 18.32 26.62
C PRO A 216 -13.86 17.18 26.63
N THR A 217 -13.74 16.51 25.50
CA THR A 217 -12.76 15.43 25.26
C THR A 217 -11.64 16.00 24.42
N TRP A 218 -10.43 16.05 24.98
CA TRP A 218 -9.23 16.54 24.32
C TRP A 218 -8.71 15.48 23.36
N ALA A 219 -8.17 15.89 22.21
CA ALA A 219 -7.57 15.02 21.22
C ALA A 219 -6.22 15.59 20.73
N TRP A 220 -5.23 14.73 20.55
CA TRP A 220 -3.93 15.10 19.97
C TRP A 220 -3.26 13.89 19.31
N LEU A 221 -2.28 14.16 18.45
CA LEU A 221 -1.40 13.14 17.89
C LEU A 221 -0.18 12.93 18.79
N ASP A 222 0.20 11.67 19.01
CA ASP A 222 1.45 11.36 19.70
C ASP A 222 2.64 11.64 18.78
N GLU A 223 3.46 12.63 19.15
CA GLU A 223 4.67 13.01 18.39
C GLU A 223 5.70 11.88 18.27
N ALA A 224 5.66 10.89 19.18
CA ALA A 224 6.51 9.72 19.09
C ALA A 224 6.10 8.80 17.92
N GLU A 225 4.81 8.74 17.61
CA GLU A 225 4.21 7.89 16.58
C GLU A 225 4.08 8.61 15.23
N PHE A 226 3.58 9.85 15.23
CA PHE A 226 3.26 10.62 14.03
C PHE A 226 4.43 11.50 13.60
N LYS A 227 5.47 10.84 13.08
CA LYS A 227 6.67 11.49 12.53
C LYS A 227 6.63 11.54 11.00
N PRO A 228 7.45 12.42 10.38
CA PRO A 228 7.68 12.34 8.95
C PRO A 228 8.09 10.94 8.51
N VAL A 229 7.39 10.38 7.53
CA VAL A 229 7.76 9.10 6.90
C VAL A 229 8.22 9.35 5.48
N SER A 230 9.18 8.55 5.01
CA SER A 230 9.74 8.73 3.67
C SER A 230 9.94 7.40 2.95
N VAL A 231 9.76 7.44 1.64
CA VAL A 231 10.14 6.36 0.72
C VAL A 231 11.07 6.94 -0.32
N THR A 232 12.15 6.24 -0.60
CA THR A 232 13.06 6.56 -1.69
C THR A 232 12.86 5.57 -2.82
N ALA A 233 12.60 6.06 -4.03
CA ALA A 233 12.66 5.29 -5.26
C ALA A 233 13.98 5.57 -5.97
N SER A 234 14.66 4.53 -6.44
CA SER A 234 15.92 4.66 -7.19
C SER A 234 16.01 3.68 -8.36
N VAL A 235 16.73 4.11 -9.39
CA VAL A 235 17.13 3.30 -10.52
C VAL A 235 18.60 3.56 -10.78
N ASP A 236 19.36 2.47 -10.90
CA ASP A 236 20.79 2.47 -11.16
C ASP A 236 21.05 1.44 -12.26
N VAL A 237 21.18 1.93 -13.48
CA VAL A 237 21.55 1.17 -14.68
C VAL A 237 22.63 1.95 -15.46
N PRO A 238 23.42 1.30 -16.33
CA PRO A 238 24.43 2.02 -17.12
C PRO A 238 23.84 3.23 -17.84
N GLY A 239 24.45 4.41 -17.67
CA GLY A 239 23.98 5.65 -18.31
C GLY A 239 22.79 6.35 -17.61
N LEU A 240 22.20 5.77 -16.56
CA LEU A 240 21.09 6.37 -15.83
C LEU A 240 21.13 6.04 -14.32
N ASP A 241 21.44 7.06 -13.51
CA ASP A 241 21.32 7.03 -12.05
C ASP A 241 20.31 8.08 -11.58
N LEU A 242 19.11 7.62 -11.24
CA LEU A 242 18.03 8.47 -10.76
C LEU A 242 17.59 8.05 -9.37
N ARG A 243 17.28 9.05 -8.55
CA ARG A 243 16.71 8.86 -7.22
C ARG A 243 15.72 9.96 -6.91
N ALA A 244 14.66 9.60 -6.20
CA ALA A 244 13.81 10.55 -5.53
C ALA A 244 13.36 10.03 -4.16
N THR A 245 13.40 10.89 -3.16
CA THR A 245 12.92 10.63 -1.81
C THR A 245 11.66 11.46 -1.59
N THR A 246 10.54 10.77 -1.41
CA THR A 246 9.23 11.37 -1.10
C THR A 246 8.98 11.28 0.39
N THR A 247 8.68 12.42 1.03
CA THR A 247 8.43 12.55 2.46
C THR A 247 7.02 13.06 2.72
N ALA A 248 6.25 12.34 3.52
CA ALA A 248 4.95 12.76 4.04
C ALA A 248 5.11 13.24 5.48
N ARG A 249 4.59 14.44 5.79
CA ARG A 249 4.58 15.04 7.13
C ARG A 249 3.13 15.26 7.59
N PRO A 250 2.78 14.97 8.86
CA PRO A 250 1.46 15.33 9.38
C PRO A 250 1.24 16.84 9.23
N ASP A 251 0.06 17.22 8.76
CA ASP A 251 -0.28 18.61 8.46
C ASP A 251 -1.62 19.04 9.07
N ALA A 252 -2.60 18.14 9.18
CA ALA A 252 -3.84 18.43 9.90
C ALA A 252 -4.50 17.16 10.43
N LEU A 253 -5.27 17.28 11.50
CA LEU A 253 -6.13 16.20 12.02
C LEU A 253 -7.60 16.62 11.91
N ARG A 254 -8.40 15.85 11.20
CA ARG A 254 -9.85 16.00 11.15
C ARG A 254 -10.53 14.98 12.05
N LEU A 255 -11.42 15.46 12.92
CA LEU A 255 -12.23 14.65 13.82
C LEU A 255 -13.69 14.68 13.37
N ALA A 256 -14.24 13.50 13.05
CA ALA A 256 -15.66 13.30 12.80
C ALA A 256 -16.26 12.47 13.94
N PRO A 257 -17.12 13.04 14.82
CA PRO A 257 -17.61 12.36 16.03
C PRO A 257 -18.43 11.07 15.83
N GLY A 258 -18.80 10.72 14.59
CA GLY A 258 -19.66 9.56 14.31
C GLY A 258 -21.13 9.73 14.73
N THR A 259 -21.53 10.94 15.13
CA THR A 259 -22.91 11.30 15.48
C THR A 259 -23.14 12.80 15.22
N PRO A 260 -24.35 13.22 14.80
CA PRO A 260 -24.71 14.64 14.74
C PRO A 260 -24.88 15.28 16.12
N ASP A 261 -25.07 14.48 17.18
CA ASP A 261 -25.23 14.96 18.56
C ASP A 261 -23.86 15.21 19.24
N ALA A 262 -22.98 15.95 18.58
CA ALA A 262 -21.66 16.32 19.09
C ALA A 262 -21.20 17.67 18.53
N ARG A 263 -20.31 18.34 19.25
CA ARG A 263 -19.60 19.54 18.80
C ARG A 263 -18.11 19.23 18.69
N THR A 264 -17.45 19.70 17.65
CA THR A 264 -15.99 19.60 17.52
C THR A 264 -15.32 20.89 18.00
N HIS A 265 -14.06 20.75 18.40
CA HIS A 265 -13.18 21.86 18.77
C HIS A 265 -11.88 21.73 17.97
N PRO A 266 -11.54 22.68 17.08
CA PRO A 266 -12.35 23.83 16.69
C PRO A 266 -13.66 23.41 16.00
N ALA A 267 -14.58 24.36 15.81
CA ALA A 267 -15.89 24.11 15.21
C ALA A 267 -15.82 23.55 13.77
N SER A 268 -14.71 23.74 13.06
CA SER A 268 -14.45 23.10 11.75
C SER A 268 -14.24 21.58 11.86
N GLY A 269 -13.85 21.09 13.03
CA GLY A 269 -13.40 19.72 13.24
C GLY A 269 -11.98 19.46 12.72
N GLU A 270 -11.29 20.49 12.25
CA GLU A 270 -9.96 20.39 11.68
C GLU A 270 -8.93 21.09 12.58
N CYS A 271 -8.03 20.30 13.14
CA CYS A 271 -6.96 20.73 14.00
C CYS A 271 -5.69 20.96 13.16
N ALA A 272 -5.30 22.23 13.07
CA ALA A 272 -4.08 22.65 12.38
C ALA A 272 -2.82 22.30 13.22
N PRO A 273 -1.64 22.24 12.59
CA PRO A 273 -0.39 21.97 13.30
C PRO A 273 0.07 23.24 14.03
N HIS A 274 0.68 23.04 15.18
CA HIS A 274 1.43 24.06 15.89
C HIS A 274 2.75 24.38 15.16
N GLY A 275 3.44 25.44 15.58
CA GLY A 275 4.69 25.87 14.93
C GLY A 275 5.83 24.85 15.02
N ASP A 276 5.76 23.91 15.94
CA ASP A 276 6.67 22.77 16.09
C ASP A 276 6.24 21.51 15.30
N GLY A 277 5.09 21.57 14.61
CA GLY A 277 4.52 20.46 13.85
C GLY A 277 3.61 19.52 14.65
N SER A 278 3.48 19.72 15.96
CA SER A 278 2.53 18.94 16.78
C SER A 278 1.08 19.28 16.41
N ILE A 279 0.16 18.31 16.52
CA ILE A 279 -1.27 18.54 16.24
C ILE A 279 -2.10 18.23 17.48
N GLY A 280 -2.81 19.24 17.96
CA GLY A 280 -3.50 19.21 19.25
C GLY A 280 -2.54 19.45 20.41
N THR A 281 -3.06 19.41 21.63
CA THR A 281 -2.25 19.64 22.84
C THR A 281 -2.52 18.56 23.87
N PRO A 282 -1.49 17.82 24.32
CA PRO A 282 -1.66 16.84 25.39
C PRO A 282 -2.35 17.44 26.61
N TYR A 283 -3.36 16.73 27.12
CA TYR A 283 -4.11 17.17 28.29
C TYR A 283 -3.21 17.21 29.54
N ARG A 284 -3.40 18.24 30.37
CA ARG A 284 -2.75 18.37 31.67
C ARG A 284 -3.81 18.56 32.75
N LYS A 285 -3.60 17.92 33.91
CA LYS A 285 -4.49 18.07 35.08
C LYS A 285 -4.67 19.55 35.42
N GLY A 286 -5.92 19.94 35.72
CA GLY A 286 -6.29 21.32 36.01
C GLY A 286 -6.90 22.09 34.83
N ARG A 287 -6.97 21.49 33.64
CA ARG A 287 -7.59 22.10 32.45
C ARG A 287 -8.95 21.50 32.07
N SER A 288 -9.68 20.94 33.05
CA SER A 288 -10.97 20.28 32.81
C SER A 288 -12.04 21.25 32.30
N ASP A 289 -11.91 22.52 32.69
CA ASP A 289 -12.90 23.57 32.40
C ASP A 289 -12.54 24.36 31.13
N GLU A 290 -11.40 24.04 30.52
CA GLU A 290 -10.94 24.67 29.28
C GLU A 290 -11.52 23.98 28.04
N THR A 291 -11.76 24.76 26.99
CA THR A 291 -12.10 24.21 25.68
C THR A 291 -10.84 23.65 25.05
N PRO A 292 -10.83 22.37 24.62
CA PRO A 292 -9.66 21.80 23.99
C PRO A 292 -9.33 22.51 22.67
N PRO A 293 -8.05 22.80 22.37
CA PRO A 293 -7.66 23.38 21.09
C PRO A 293 -7.93 22.40 19.93
N CYS A 294 -7.91 21.09 20.22
CA CYS A 294 -8.33 20.02 19.34
C CYS A 294 -9.11 18.99 20.16
N GLY A 295 -10.32 18.64 19.75
CA GLY A 295 -11.17 17.72 20.51
C GLY A 295 -12.63 17.77 20.11
N LEU A 296 -13.49 17.25 20.99
CA LEU A 296 -14.94 17.22 20.77
C LEU A 296 -15.72 17.11 22.08
N THR A 297 -17.02 17.39 22.02
CA THR A 297 -17.97 17.27 23.13
C THR A 297 -19.23 16.59 22.63
N TYR A 298 -19.53 15.41 23.17
CA TYR A 298 -20.77 14.71 22.86
C TYR A 298 -21.95 15.30 23.65
N LEU A 299 -23.09 15.43 22.99
CA LEU A 299 -24.33 15.99 23.54
C LEU A 299 -25.35 14.90 23.90
N ARG A 300 -25.04 13.63 23.60
CA ARG A 300 -25.90 12.48 23.88
C ARG A 300 -25.07 11.26 24.27
N SER A 301 -25.63 10.40 25.13
CA SER A 301 -25.04 9.12 25.48
C SER A 301 -25.05 8.14 24.29
N SER A 302 -24.04 7.29 24.21
CA SER A 302 -23.99 6.16 23.28
C SER A 302 -24.79 4.94 23.77
N GLY A 303 -25.41 5.03 24.96
CA GLY A 303 -26.15 3.92 25.58
C GLY A 303 -25.24 2.74 25.88
N LYS A 304 -25.62 1.54 25.42
CA LYS A 304 -24.80 0.32 25.54
C LYS A 304 -23.75 0.15 24.42
N GLY A 305 -23.72 1.08 23.46
CA GLY A 305 -22.80 1.05 22.32
C GLY A 305 -21.73 2.13 22.40
N THR A 306 -21.09 2.39 21.26
CA THR A 306 -20.06 3.43 21.09
C THR A 306 -20.35 4.27 19.85
N PHE A 307 -19.88 5.50 19.84
CA PHE A 307 -19.77 6.28 18.60
C PHE A 307 -18.46 5.92 17.90
N LYS A 308 -18.48 5.92 16.56
CA LYS A 308 -17.29 5.70 15.73
C LYS A 308 -16.66 7.06 15.45
N LEU A 309 -15.73 7.47 16.31
CA LEU A 309 -14.93 8.66 16.07
C LEU A 309 -13.98 8.37 14.91
N GLN A 310 -14.13 9.09 13.80
CA GLN A 310 -13.18 8.98 12.70
C GLN A 310 -12.12 10.06 12.88
N ALA A 311 -10.86 9.62 12.97
CA ALA A 311 -9.70 10.49 12.97
C ALA A 311 -9.03 10.35 11.60
N THR A 312 -8.93 11.45 10.86
CA THR A 312 -8.26 11.48 9.54
C THR A 312 -7.13 12.48 9.58
N ILE A 313 -5.91 12.01 9.34
CA ILE A 313 -4.74 12.88 9.23
C ILE A 313 -4.51 13.22 7.77
N THR A 314 -4.40 14.51 7.48
CA THR A 314 -3.87 15.03 6.23
C THR A 314 -2.35 15.14 6.35
N TRP A 315 -1.66 14.62 5.34
CA TRP A 315 -0.21 14.61 5.23
C TRP A 315 0.23 15.48 4.07
N LYS A 316 1.05 16.48 4.37
CA LYS A 316 1.72 17.29 3.36
C LYS A 316 2.89 16.52 2.79
N VAL A 317 2.95 16.42 1.46
CA VAL A 317 3.96 15.60 0.78
C VAL A 317 4.92 16.47 -0.02
N SER A 318 6.20 16.18 0.11
CA SER A 318 7.28 16.83 -0.62
C SER A 318 8.33 15.81 -1.05
N TRP A 319 9.09 16.08 -2.10
CA TRP A 319 10.19 15.21 -2.51
C TRP A 319 11.46 15.97 -2.88
N THR A 320 12.59 15.29 -2.81
CA THR A 320 13.90 15.73 -3.32
C THR A 320 14.50 14.60 -4.15
N GLY A 321 15.44 14.89 -5.07
CA GLY A 321 15.99 13.85 -5.93
C GLY A 321 17.16 14.29 -6.80
N THR A 322 17.59 13.43 -7.71
CA THR A 322 18.64 13.72 -8.69
C THR A 322 18.27 15.01 -9.46
N GLY A 323 19.21 15.97 -9.53
CA GLY A 323 18.98 17.27 -10.16
C GLY A 323 18.00 18.20 -9.42
N ASN A 324 17.42 17.77 -8.30
CA ASN A 324 16.36 18.45 -7.55
C ASN A 324 16.69 18.45 -6.05
N ALA A 325 17.67 19.27 -5.66
CA ALA A 325 18.14 19.34 -4.27
C ALA A 325 17.13 20.01 -3.32
N GLY A 326 16.30 20.92 -3.83
CA GLY A 326 15.25 21.58 -3.06
C GLY A 326 13.97 20.75 -2.98
N PRO A 327 13.16 20.90 -1.90
CA PRO A 327 11.89 20.19 -1.78
C PRO A 327 10.88 20.69 -2.81
N ASN A 328 10.34 19.76 -3.60
CA ASN A 328 9.25 19.98 -4.54
C ASN A 328 7.95 19.42 -3.95
N GLY A 329 6.82 20.10 -4.20
CA GLY A 329 5.52 19.67 -3.69
C GLY A 329 4.94 18.49 -4.48
N LEU A 330 4.26 17.59 -3.78
CA LEU A 330 3.29 16.65 -4.36
C LEU A 330 1.92 16.91 -3.72
N PRO A 331 0.82 16.43 -4.33
CA PRO A 331 -0.50 16.52 -3.71
C PRO A 331 -0.48 15.96 -2.28
N SER A 332 -1.12 16.65 -1.35
CA SER A 332 -1.30 16.10 0.00
C SER A 332 -2.05 14.77 -0.07
N GLY A 333 -1.81 13.91 0.90
CA GLY A 333 -2.58 12.68 1.06
C GLY A 333 -3.29 12.64 2.40
N SER A 334 -4.20 11.70 2.56
CA SER A 334 -4.90 11.47 3.82
C SER A 334 -4.97 10.00 4.16
N PHE A 335 -5.00 9.72 5.45
CA PHE A 335 -5.26 8.40 6.00
C PHE A 335 -5.96 8.56 7.35
N GLY A 336 -6.87 7.65 7.66
CA GLY A 336 -7.64 7.72 8.88
C GLY A 336 -8.20 6.35 9.27
N SER A 337 -8.53 6.23 10.54
CA SER A 337 -9.16 5.05 11.12
C SER A 337 -10.28 5.43 12.09
N ASP A 338 -11.15 4.47 12.37
CA ASP A 338 -12.25 4.60 13.30
C ASP A 338 -11.80 4.17 14.69
N GLN A 339 -12.08 4.99 15.71
CA GLN A 339 -11.89 4.68 17.12
C GLN A 339 -13.26 4.65 17.84
N PRO A 340 -13.60 3.59 18.59
CA PRO A 340 -14.83 3.55 19.37
C PRO A 340 -14.72 4.48 20.59
N VAL A 341 -15.77 5.28 20.84
CA VAL A 341 -15.87 6.14 22.04
C VAL A 341 -17.17 5.86 22.78
N ALA A 342 -17.07 5.52 24.06
CA ALA A 342 -18.22 5.36 24.94
C ALA A 342 -18.59 6.71 25.58
N VAL A 343 -19.87 7.05 25.57
CA VAL A 343 -20.38 8.30 26.15
C VAL A 343 -21.45 8.02 27.18
N GLU A 344 -21.14 8.32 28.43
CA GLU A 344 -22.05 8.14 29.55
C GLU A 344 -22.78 9.42 29.91
N GLU A 345 -24.01 9.28 30.39
CA GLU A 345 -24.77 10.39 30.95
C GLU A 345 -24.71 10.33 32.48
N VAL A 346 -24.28 11.41 33.12
CA VAL A 346 -24.29 11.51 34.58
C VAL A 346 -25.62 12.09 35.02
N GLN A 347 -26.39 11.29 35.76
CA GLN A 347 -27.63 11.69 36.39
C GLN A 347 -27.39 11.84 37.89
N SER A 348 -27.48 13.08 38.40
CA SER A 348 -27.40 13.35 39.83
C SER A 348 -28.80 13.23 40.45
N VAL A 349 -28.98 12.28 41.36
CA VAL A 349 -30.21 12.19 42.17
C VAL A 349 -29.99 13.03 43.42
N ASN A 350 -30.62 14.20 43.49
CA ASN A 350 -30.67 14.98 44.73
C ASN A 350 -31.73 14.34 45.63
N ARG A 351 -31.32 13.86 46.81
CA ARG A 351 -32.22 13.24 47.80
C ARG A 351 -32.57 14.21 48.92
#